data_AF-A0A9E1RRG2-F1
#
_entry.id   AF-A0A9E1RRG2-F1
#
_cell.length_a   1.000
_cell.length_b   1.000
_cell.length_c   1.000
_cell.angle_alpha   90.00
_cell.angle_beta   90.00
_cell.angle_gamma   90.00
#
_symmetry.space_group_name_H-M   'P 1'
#
loop_
_entity.id
_entity.type
_entity.pdbx_description
1 polymer ?
#
loop_
_entity_poly.entity_id
_entity_poly.type
_entity_poly.pdbx_seq_one_letter_code
_entity_poly.pdbx_strand_id
1 'polypeptide(L)'
;SVTDVPLAIDSSIIEALEAGLAVYQGKPLINSVTGEEEVLERVLPLVKKSGAAVVAISNDETGISEDPDVRFEVAKKIIERAADHGIHRSDIVVDPLVMPIGAMGTAGQQVFRLVRRLRDELQVNTTCGASNVSFGLPAKHNITGAFLSMAMGAGMTSAIMNPLHREVTSAIMAADVLTGNDENCAAWIAANRDPNAGGGEGAARRRAGGRRRRS
;
A
#
# COMPACT_ATOMS: atom_id res chain seq x y z
N SER A 1 13.56 -4.63 21.13
CA SER A 1 12.56 -4.14 20.17
C SER A 1 11.23 -4.80 20.45
N VAL A 2 10.10 -4.13 20.18
CA VAL A 2 8.74 -4.73 20.28
C VAL A 2 8.31 -5.37 18.96
N THR A 3 8.91 -4.97 17.84
CA THR A 3 8.65 -5.49 16.49
C THR A 3 9.90 -5.32 15.61
N ASP A 4 10.04 -6.17 14.60
CA ASP A 4 11.09 -6.07 13.57
C ASP A 4 10.57 -5.40 12.29
N VAL A 5 9.31 -4.95 12.29
CA VAL A 5 8.70 -4.23 11.16
C VAL A 5 9.36 -2.86 11.00
N PRO A 6 9.82 -2.48 9.79
CA PRO A 6 10.39 -1.16 9.53
C PRO A 6 9.42 -0.03 9.83
N LEU A 7 9.94 1.12 10.28
CA LEU A 7 9.11 2.28 10.60
C LEU A 7 8.90 3.20 9.39
N ALA A 8 7.65 3.68 9.26
CA ALA A 8 7.33 4.88 8.50
C ALA A 8 7.33 6.08 9.46
N ILE A 9 8.25 7.02 9.26
CA ILE A 9 8.34 8.25 10.07
C ILE A 9 7.46 9.30 9.39
N ASP A 10 6.36 9.65 10.05
CA ASP A 10 5.32 10.52 9.52
C ASP A 10 5.36 11.89 10.20
N SER A 11 5.79 12.92 9.46
CA SER A 11 5.77 14.30 9.95
C SER A 11 5.90 15.30 8.81
N SER A 12 5.20 16.42 8.95
CA SER A 12 5.43 17.63 8.14
C SER A 12 6.55 18.52 8.70
N ILE A 13 7.08 18.19 9.88
CA ILE A 13 8.13 18.96 10.56
C ILE A 13 9.47 18.29 10.29
N ILE A 14 10.36 18.99 9.60
CA ILE A 14 11.64 18.42 9.16
C ILE A 14 12.56 18.10 10.34
N GLU A 15 12.55 18.92 11.39
CA GLU A 15 13.32 18.68 12.61
C GLU A 15 12.86 17.39 13.31
N ALA A 16 11.58 17.04 13.21
CA ALA A 16 11.05 15.78 13.73
C ALA A 16 11.48 14.58 12.86
N LEU A 17 11.52 14.75 11.53
CA LEU A 17 12.08 13.74 10.63
C LEU A 17 13.56 13.49 10.95
N GLU A 18 14.37 14.54 11.07
CA GLU A 18 15.79 14.44 11.42
C GLU A 18 16.01 13.73 12.75
N ALA A 19 15.26 14.11 13.78
CA ALA A 19 15.34 13.47 15.10
C ALA A 19 14.97 11.98 15.05
N GLY A 20 13.92 11.62 14.31
CA GLY A 20 13.52 10.23 14.11
C GLY A 20 14.56 9.42 13.35
N LEU A 21 15.11 9.97 12.26
CA LEU A 21 16.14 9.34 11.44
C LEU A 21 17.46 9.16 12.21
N ALA A 22 17.81 10.07 13.11
CA ALA A 22 19.05 10.02 13.89
C ALA A 22 19.09 8.84 14.88
N VAL A 23 17.93 8.39 15.38
CA VAL A 23 17.83 7.30 16.36
C VAL A 23 17.40 5.96 15.75
N TYR A 24 16.86 5.98 14.54
CA TYR A 24 16.36 4.79 13.88
C TYR A 24 17.48 3.90 13.34
N GLN A 25 17.30 2.58 13.44
CA GLN A 25 18.23 1.59 12.93
C GLN A 25 17.59 0.81 11.77
N GLY A 26 18.24 0.82 10.60
CA GLY A 26 17.74 0.20 9.37
C GLY A 26 17.30 1.24 8.34
N LYS A 27 16.52 0.81 7.34
CA LYS A 27 16.00 1.69 6.28
C LYS A 27 14.56 2.11 6.61
N PRO A 28 14.31 3.39 6.95
CA PRO A 28 12.95 3.86 7.22
C PRO A 28 12.25 4.27 5.92
N LEU A 29 10.93 4.42 6.02
CA LEU A 29 10.13 5.17 5.03
C LEU A 29 9.82 6.55 5.60
N ILE A 30 10.14 7.62 4.88
CA ILE A 30 9.76 8.99 5.24
C ILE A 30 8.40 9.30 4.62
N ASN A 31 7.42 9.67 5.43
CA ASN A 31 6.11 10.17 5.00
C ASN A 31 6.02 11.66 5.39
N SER A 32 6.33 12.61 4.50
CA SER A 32 6.53 12.49 3.05
C SER A 32 7.35 13.66 2.50
N VAL A 33 7.54 13.71 1.18
CA VAL A 33 7.97 14.89 0.42
C VAL A 33 6.84 15.33 -0.53
N THR A 34 6.70 16.64 -0.77
CA THR A 34 5.80 17.21 -1.79
C THR A 34 6.62 17.75 -2.97
N GLY A 35 5.96 18.11 -4.06
CA GLY A 35 6.55 18.72 -5.25
C GLY A 35 6.96 20.18 -5.08
N GLU A 36 6.74 20.76 -3.91
CA GLU A 36 7.18 22.12 -3.57
C GLU A 36 8.71 22.18 -3.54
N GLU A 37 9.27 23.16 -4.26
CA GLU A 37 10.72 23.29 -4.46
C GLU A 37 11.49 23.41 -3.13
N GLU A 38 10.97 24.21 -2.20
CA GLU A 38 11.56 24.38 -0.86
C GLU A 38 11.53 23.08 -0.05
N VAL A 39 10.48 22.27 -0.20
CA VAL A 39 10.34 20.99 0.50
C VAL A 39 11.30 19.95 -0.10
N LEU A 40 11.42 19.90 -1.43
CA LEU A 40 12.34 19.00 -2.12
C LEU A 40 13.80 19.26 -1.71
N GLU A 41 14.24 20.53 -1.74
CA GLU A 41 15.61 20.92 -1.38
C GLU A 41 15.97 20.61 0.08
N ARG A 42 14.97 20.53 0.97
CA ARG A 42 15.20 20.17 2.37
C ARG A 42 15.12 18.67 2.63
N VAL A 43 14.13 17.99 2.05
CA VAL A 43 13.83 16.58 2.39
C VAL A 43 14.69 15.61 1.59
N LEU A 44 14.95 15.84 0.29
CA LEU A 44 15.73 14.90 -0.53
C LEU A 44 17.17 14.69 -0.03
N PRO A 45 17.91 15.73 0.43
CA PRO A 45 19.19 15.52 1.09
C PRO A 45 19.11 14.63 2.33
N LEU A 46 18.03 14.75 3.12
CA LEU A 46 17.81 13.90 4.30
C LEU A 46 17.53 12.45 3.91
N VAL A 47 16.69 12.22 2.90
CA VAL A 47 16.43 10.89 2.34
C VAL A 47 17.73 10.25 1.89
N LYS A 48 18.55 10.98 1.12
CA LYS A 48 19.84 10.49 0.61
C LYS A 48 20.83 10.19 1.74
N LYS A 49 20.96 11.10 2.71
CA LYS A 49 21.89 10.95 3.86
C LYS A 49 21.53 9.77 4.75
N SER A 50 20.24 9.55 4.98
CA SER A 50 19.73 8.47 5.84
C SER A 50 19.57 7.13 5.11
N GLY A 51 19.68 7.12 3.77
CA GLY A 51 19.39 5.93 2.96
C GLY A 51 17.93 5.48 3.03
N ALA A 52 17.02 6.39 3.41
CA ALA A 52 15.59 6.12 3.56
C ALA A 52 14.90 5.94 2.20
N ALA A 53 13.75 5.27 2.22
CA ALA A 53 12.74 5.43 1.17
C ALA A 53 11.84 6.63 1.50
N VAL A 54 11.13 7.18 0.52
CA VAL A 54 10.28 8.36 0.70
C VAL A 54 8.94 8.22 -0.02
N VAL A 55 7.86 8.65 0.65
CA VAL A 55 6.56 8.87 0.01
C VAL A 55 6.58 10.21 -0.71
N ALA A 56 6.31 10.21 -2.01
CA ALA A 56 6.24 11.40 -2.85
C ALA A 56 4.77 11.76 -3.10
N ILE A 57 4.27 12.79 -2.43
CA ILE A 57 2.89 13.25 -2.60
C ILE A 57 2.81 14.15 -3.83
N SER A 58 1.88 13.83 -4.74
CA SER A 58 1.67 14.53 -6.01
C SER A 58 0.91 15.86 -5.84
N ASN A 59 1.48 16.74 -5.03
CA ASN A 59 1.01 18.08 -4.65
C ASN A 59 2.20 19.04 -4.76
N ASP A 60 2.01 20.26 -5.26
CA ASP A 60 3.05 21.28 -5.37
C ASP A 60 2.58 22.64 -4.79
N GLU A 61 3.27 23.73 -5.12
CA GLU A 61 2.97 25.07 -4.62
C GLU A 61 1.54 25.55 -4.98
N THR A 62 0.92 24.94 -5.99
CA THR A 62 -0.44 25.25 -6.43
C THR A 62 -1.51 24.46 -5.67
N GLY A 63 -1.08 23.51 -4.82
CA GLY A 63 -1.95 22.61 -4.07
C GLY A 63 -2.31 21.33 -4.82
N ILE A 64 -3.46 20.75 -4.46
CA ILE A 64 -3.92 19.48 -5.03
C ILE A 64 -4.73 19.76 -6.29
N SER A 65 -4.18 19.40 -7.45
CA SER A 65 -4.92 19.45 -8.72
C SER A 65 -5.93 18.32 -8.85
N GLU A 66 -7.13 18.64 -9.34
CA GLU A 66 -8.14 17.63 -9.69
C GLU A 66 -7.77 16.83 -10.94
N ASP A 67 -6.92 17.40 -11.80
CA ASP A 67 -6.48 16.78 -13.04
C ASP A 67 -5.43 15.67 -12.75
N PRO A 68 -5.70 14.40 -13.12
CA PRO A 68 -4.74 13.32 -13.01
C PRO A 68 -3.45 13.55 -13.79
N ASP A 69 -3.51 14.26 -14.91
CA ASP A 69 -2.35 14.50 -15.77
C ASP A 69 -1.42 15.54 -15.14
N VAL A 70 -1.96 16.55 -14.46
CA VAL A 70 -1.15 17.48 -13.64
C VAL A 70 -0.48 16.74 -12.48
N ARG A 71 -1.22 15.89 -11.75
CA ARG A 71 -0.64 15.09 -10.66
C ARG A 71 0.47 14.16 -11.15
N PHE A 72 0.33 13.60 -12.35
CA PHE A 72 1.38 12.80 -12.98
C PHE A 72 2.66 13.62 -13.23
N GLU A 73 2.54 14.83 -13.78
CA GLU A 73 3.71 15.70 -14.01
C GLU A 73 4.38 16.13 -12.70
N VAL A 74 3.62 16.38 -11.63
CA VAL A 74 4.19 16.63 -10.29
C VAL A 74 4.96 15.41 -9.78
N ALA A 75 4.39 14.21 -9.88
CA ALA A 75 5.10 12.99 -9.49
C ALA A 75 6.40 12.81 -10.27
N LYS A 76 6.37 13.07 -11.58
CA LYS A 76 7.54 13.02 -12.46
C LYS A 76 8.61 14.03 -12.04
N LYS A 77 8.22 15.29 -11.75
CA LYS A 77 9.11 16.33 -11.19
C LYS A 77 9.82 15.82 -9.94
N ILE A 78 9.08 15.26 -8.98
CA ILE A 78 9.67 14.76 -7.72
C ILE A 78 10.69 13.64 -8.00
N ILE A 79 10.37 12.71 -8.91
CA ILE A 79 11.25 11.59 -9.27
C ILE A 79 12.54 12.09 -9.93
N GLU A 80 12.44 13.05 -10.85
CA GLU A 80 13.60 13.66 -11.51
C GLU A 80 14.50 14.37 -10.50
N ARG A 81 13.91 15.14 -9.58
CA ARG A 81 14.67 15.81 -8.50
C ARG A 81 15.32 14.82 -7.55
N ALA A 82 14.62 13.77 -7.15
CA ALA A 82 15.20 12.70 -6.35
C ALA A 82 16.38 12.02 -7.05
N ALA A 83 16.30 11.83 -8.38
CA ALA A 83 17.40 11.29 -9.17
C ALA A 83 18.64 12.20 -9.18
N ASP A 84 18.47 13.53 -9.21
CA ASP A 84 19.57 14.50 -9.11
C ASP A 84 20.33 14.38 -7.77
N HIS A 85 19.63 14.01 -6.69
CA HIS A 85 20.24 13.68 -5.39
C HIS A 85 20.79 12.24 -5.32
N GLY A 86 20.69 11.47 -6.40
CA GLY A 86 21.13 10.08 -6.48
C GLY A 86 20.25 9.10 -5.69
N ILE A 87 18.96 9.38 -5.54
CA ILE A 87 17.96 8.49 -4.95
C ILE A 87 17.38 7.64 -6.07
N HIS A 88 17.41 6.31 -5.91
CA HIS A 88 16.90 5.41 -6.93
C HIS A 88 15.37 5.36 -6.90
N ARG A 89 14.73 5.22 -8.06
CA ARG A 89 13.25 5.19 -8.19
C ARG A 89 12.56 4.13 -7.31
N SER A 90 13.25 3.03 -7.00
CA SER A 90 12.73 1.98 -6.11
C SER A 90 12.51 2.45 -4.67
N ASP A 91 13.19 3.52 -4.27
CA ASP A 91 13.10 4.13 -2.95
C ASP A 91 12.07 5.27 -2.92
N ILE A 92 11.34 5.47 -4.01
CA ILE A 92 10.28 6.47 -4.13
C ILE A 92 8.95 5.73 -4.22
N VAL A 93 8.01 6.10 -3.36
CA VAL A 93 6.64 5.58 -3.34
C VAL A 93 5.68 6.73 -3.59
N VAL A 94 5.12 6.82 -4.78
CA VAL A 94 4.27 7.95 -5.16
C VAL A 94 2.87 7.82 -4.55
N ASP A 95 2.41 8.85 -3.85
CA ASP A 95 1.01 9.02 -3.45
C ASP A 95 0.30 9.96 -4.45
N PRO A 96 -0.64 9.45 -5.27
CA PRO A 96 -1.38 10.24 -6.26
C PRO A 96 -2.52 11.06 -5.64
N LEU A 97 -2.67 11.06 -4.32
CA LEU A 97 -3.75 11.70 -3.56
C LEU A 97 -5.14 11.26 -3.99
N VAL A 98 -5.66 10.26 -3.28
CA VAL A 98 -7.03 9.79 -3.50
C VAL A 98 -8.02 10.80 -2.92
N MET A 99 -8.91 11.32 -3.77
CA MET A 99 -9.97 12.22 -3.35
C MET A 99 -11.23 11.44 -2.90
N PRO A 100 -12.03 12.00 -1.97
CA PRO A 100 -13.27 11.36 -1.52
C PRO A 100 -14.28 11.19 -2.65
N ILE A 101 -14.73 9.95 -2.87
CA ILE A 101 -15.70 9.62 -3.93
C ILE A 101 -17.06 10.30 -3.72
N GLY A 102 -17.42 10.60 -2.47
CA GLY A 102 -18.65 11.33 -2.13
C GLY A 102 -18.64 12.80 -2.57
N ALA A 103 -17.45 13.40 -2.72
CA ALA A 103 -17.31 14.77 -3.22
C ALA A 103 -17.09 14.81 -4.74
N MET A 104 -16.43 13.79 -5.30
CA MET A 104 -16.16 13.69 -6.73
C MET A 104 -16.38 12.25 -7.23
N GLY A 105 -17.49 12.05 -7.95
CA GLY A 105 -17.89 10.71 -8.42
C GLY A 105 -16.91 10.05 -9.39
N THR A 106 -16.03 10.82 -10.04
CA THR A 106 -14.99 10.31 -10.95
C THR A 106 -13.67 9.97 -10.25
N ALA A 107 -13.53 10.23 -8.94
CA ALA A 107 -12.27 10.09 -8.21
C ALA A 107 -11.63 8.70 -8.36
N GLY A 108 -12.45 7.64 -8.31
CA GLY A 108 -11.99 6.26 -8.45
C GLY A 108 -11.39 5.98 -9.83
N GLN A 109 -12.09 6.34 -10.91
CA GLN A 109 -11.59 6.13 -12.27
C GLN A 109 -10.32 6.94 -12.56
N GLN A 110 -10.30 8.18 -12.09
CA GLN A 110 -9.14 9.07 -12.21
C GLN A 110 -7.90 8.49 -11.52
N VAL A 111 -8.03 8.01 -10.28
CA VAL A 111 -6.87 7.46 -9.57
C VAL A 111 -6.41 6.14 -10.16
N PHE A 112 -7.31 5.27 -10.65
CA PHE A 112 -6.90 4.04 -11.33
C PHE A 112 -6.15 4.32 -12.63
N ARG A 113 -6.58 5.33 -13.40
CA ARG A 113 -5.83 5.80 -14.59
C ARG A 113 -4.44 6.29 -14.19
N LEU A 114 -4.36 7.14 -13.17
CA LEU A 114 -3.10 7.72 -12.71
C LEU A 114 -2.12 6.65 -12.19
N VAL A 115 -2.59 5.74 -11.35
CA VAL A 115 -1.78 4.62 -10.83
C VAL A 115 -1.20 3.77 -11.97
N ARG A 116 -2.01 3.46 -12.99
CA ARG A 116 -1.53 2.70 -14.15
C ARG A 116 -0.44 3.45 -14.90
N ARG A 117 -0.61 4.75 -15.13
CA ARG A 117 0.43 5.59 -15.76
C ARG A 117 1.71 5.63 -14.93
N LEU A 118 1.62 5.81 -13.61
CA LEU A 118 2.78 5.82 -12.71
C LEU A 118 3.55 4.50 -12.77
N ARG A 119 2.85 3.36 -12.84
CA ARG A 119 3.46 2.04 -12.99
C ARG A 119 4.10 1.84 -14.36
N ASP A 120 3.36 2.10 -15.44
CA ASP A 120 3.77 1.70 -16.78
C ASP A 120 4.77 2.70 -17.40
N GLU A 121 4.63 4.00 -17.11
CA GLU A 121 5.47 5.06 -17.67
C GLU A 121 6.66 5.42 -16.77
N LEU A 122 6.47 5.50 -15.45
CA LEU A 122 7.52 5.92 -14.51
C LEU A 122 8.20 4.75 -13.76
N GLN A 123 7.56 3.57 -13.76
CA GLN A 123 8.07 2.35 -13.12
C GLN A 123 8.41 2.54 -11.64
N VAL A 124 7.52 3.22 -10.92
CA VAL A 124 7.64 3.50 -9.49
C VAL A 124 6.63 2.72 -8.65
N ASN A 125 6.95 2.57 -7.37
CA ASN A 125 5.99 2.10 -6.39
C ASN A 125 4.97 3.22 -6.12
N THR A 126 3.75 2.83 -5.76
CA THR A 126 2.66 3.75 -5.43
C THR A 126 1.99 3.38 -4.12
N THR A 127 1.53 4.39 -3.39
CA THR A 127 0.78 4.25 -2.14
C THR A 127 -0.44 5.15 -2.15
N CYS A 128 -1.33 4.97 -1.18
CA CYS A 128 -2.36 5.96 -0.87
C CYS A 128 -2.85 5.84 0.57
N GLY A 129 -3.38 6.93 1.12
CA GLY A 129 -4.26 6.90 2.29
C GLY A 129 -5.62 6.27 1.95
N ALA A 130 -5.78 4.96 2.16
CA ALA A 130 -6.92 4.19 1.66
C ALA A 130 -8.28 4.68 2.21
N SER A 131 -8.30 5.26 3.42
CA SER A 131 -9.52 5.78 4.04
C SER A 131 -10.10 7.00 3.31
N ASN A 132 -9.28 7.75 2.58
CA ASN A 132 -9.67 9.02 1.95
C ASN A 132 -10.75 8.83 0.89
N VAL A 133 -10.69 7.73 0.13
CA VAL A 133 -11.67 7.41 -0.93
C VAL A 133 -13.11 7.39 -0.41
N SER A 134 -13.28 6.92 0.82
CA SER A 134 -14.58 6.62 1.43
C SER A 134 -14.97 7.64 2.51
N PHE A 135 -14.23 8.75 2.62
CA PHE A 135 -14.47 9.75 3.64
C PHE A 135 -15.90 10.31 3.54
N GLY A 136 -16.58 10.41 4.69
CA GLY A 136 -17.96 10.91 4.78
C GLY A 136 -19.06 9.92 4.38
N LEU A 137 -18.72 8.70 3.93
CA LEU A 137 -19.72 7.71 3.49
C LEU A 137 -20.05 6.65 4.57
N PRO A 138 -21.30 6.14 4.60
CA PRO A 138 -21.64 4.98 5.42
C PRO A 138 -20.95 3.72 4.91
N ALA A 139 -20.75 2.73 5.79
CA ALA A 139 -20.08 1.47 5.48
C ALA A 139 -18.71 1.64 4.77
N LYS A 140 -17.97 2.69 5.14
CA LYS A 140 -16.74 3.13 4.47
C LYS A 140 -15.72 2.01 4.22
N HIS A 141 -15.58 1.06 5.14
CA HIS A 141 -14.62 -0.05 5.04
C HIS A 141 -14.90 -0.99 3.86
N ASN A 142 -16.17 -1.19 3.49
CA ASN A 142 -16.54 -1.98 2.30
C ASN A 142 -16.09 -1.26 1.03
N ILE A 143 -16.27 0.07 0.98
CA ILE A 143 -15.82 0.89 -0.14
C ILE A 143 -14.29 0.89 -0.20
N THR A 144 -13.60 1.05 0.94
CA THR A 144 -12.14 0.98 1.01
C THR A 144 -11.60 -0.37 0.51
N GLY A 145 -12.20 -1.50 0.93
CA GLY A 145 -11.78 -2.84 0.49
C GLY A 145 -11.98 -3.05 -1.02
N ALA A 146 -13.14 -2.63 -1.55
CA ALA A 146 -13.41 -2.68 -2.99
C ALA A 146 -12.43 -1.78 -3.78
N PHE A 147 -12.19 -0.57 -3.30
CA PHE A 147 -11.24 0.38 -3.88
C PHE A 147 -9.83 -0.22 -3.95
N LEU A 148 -9.32 -0.77 -2.84
CA LEU A 148 -7.97 -1.35 -2.81
C LEU A 148 -7.83 -2.55 -3.75
N SER A 149 -8.85 -3.41 -3.83
CA SER A 149 -8.86 -4.53 -4.78
C SER A 149 -8.75 -4.05 -6.23
N MET A 150 -9.48 -2.99 -6.58
CA MET A 150 -9.41 -2.37 -7.91
C MET A 150 -8.09 -1.62 -8.14
N ALA A 151 -7.57 -0.95 -7.12
CA ALA A 151 -6.29 -0.23 -7.19
C ALA A 151 -5.12 -1.19 -7.41
N MET A 152 -5.11 -2.34 -6.72
CA MET A 152 -4.15 -3.43 -6.96
C MET A 152 -4.20 -3.88 -8.43
N GLY A 153 -5.41 -4.10 -8.98
CA GLY A 153 -5.58 -4.42 -10.40
C GLY A 153 -5.14 -3.31 -11.37
N ALA A 154 -5.13 -2.05 -10.93
CA ALA A 154 -4.56 -0.93 -11.69
C ALA A 154 -3.03 -0.84 -11.58
N GLY A 155 -2.42 -1.52 -10.61
CA GLY A 155 -0.97 -1.53 -10.39
C GLY A 155 -0.50 -0.88 -9.10
N MET A 156 -1.40 -0.57 -8.15
CA MET A 156 -1.02 0.01 -6.86
C MET A 156 -0.22 -1.00 -6.02
N THR A 157 0.91 -0.57 -5.45
CA THR A 157 1.85 -1.47 -4.77
C THR A 157 1.71 -1.51 -3.25
N SER A 158 1.19 -0.44 -2.63
CA SER A 158 0.99 -0.37 -1.18
C SER A 158 -0.17 0.55 -0.80
N ALA A 159 -0.57 0.55 0.47
CA ALA A 159 -1.55 1.47 1.02
C ALA A 159 -1.33 1.73 2.51
N ILE A 160 -1.62 2.96 2.95
CA ILE A 160 -1.70 3.33 4.36
C ILE A 160 -3.15 3.12 4.80
N MET A 161 -3.36 2.14 5.68
CA MET A 161 -4.69 1.73 6.14
C MET A 161 -4.64 1.12 7.54
N ASN A 162 -5.81 0.97 8.17
CA ASN A 162 -5.93 0.19 9.40
C ASN A 162 -6.12 -1.31 9.07
N PRO A 163 -5.13 -2.18 9.36
CA PRO A 163 -5.21 -3.60 9.04
C PRO A 163 -6.17 -4.38 9.96
N LEU A 164 -6.76 -3.75 10.97
CA LEU A 164 -7.70 -4.41 11.89
C LEU A 164 -9.12 -4.52 11.33
N HIS A 165 -9.43 -3.85 10.22
CA HIS A 165 -10.73 -4.00 9.56
C HIS A 165 -10.75 -5.24 8.68
N ARG A 166 -11.56 -6.23 9.08
CA ARG A 166 -11.66 -7.51 8.38
C ARG A 166 -12.20 -7.38 6.97
N GLU A 167 -13.11 -6.43 6.74
CA GLU A 167 -13.69 -6.16 5.43
C GLU A 167 -12.62 -5.72 4.43
N VAL A 168 -11.67 -4.89 4.88
CA VAL A 168 -10.58 -4.38 4.05
C VAL A 168 -9.52 -5.46 3.83
N THR A 169 -9.08 -6.13 4.90
CA THR A 169 -8.05 -7.17 4.80
C THR A 169 -8.52 -8.38 4.01
N SER A 170 -9.77 -8.82 4.17
CA SER A 170 -10.33 -9.92 3.37
C SER A 170 -10.39 -9.56 1.88
N ALA A 171 -10.72 -8.31 1.55
CA ALA A 171 -10.72 -7.85 0.15
C ALA A 171 -9.30 -7.88 -0.45
N ILE A 172 -8.29 -7.43 0.29
CA ILE A 172 -6.88 -7.48 -0.15
C ILE A 172 -6.41 -8.91 -0.32
N MET A 173 -6.65 -9.79 0.66
CA MET A 173 -6.24 -11.20 0.56
C MET A 173 -6.92 -11.91 -0.62
N ALA A 174 -8.19 -11.61 -0.89
CA ALA A 174 -8.88 -12.13 -2.06
C ALA A 174 -8.27 -11.57 -3.36
N ALA A 175 -7.93 -10.28 -3.39
CA ALA A 175 -7.24 -9.67 -4.52
C ALA A 175 -5.86 -10.31 -4.76
N ASP A 176 -5.07 -10.56 -3.71
CA ASP A 176 -3.77 -11.24 -3.79
C ASP A 176 -3.89 -12.65 -4.40
N VAL A 177 -4.93 -13.41 -4.04
CA VAL A 177 -5.22 -14.69 -4.71
C VAL A 177 -5.47 -14.49 -6.20
N LEU A 178 -6.31 -13.52 -6.56
CA LEU A 178 -6.72 -13.27 -7.94
C LEU A 178 -5.60 -12.69 -8.81
N THR A 179 -4.65 -11.97 -8.23
CA THR A 179 -3.49 -11.39 -8.93
C THR A 179 -2.26 -12.31 -8.90
N GLY A 180 -2.35 -13.47 -8.24
CA GLY A 180 -1.26 -14.44 -8.18
C GLY A 180 -0.16 -14.11 -7.16
N ASN A 181 -0.45 -13.24 -6.19
CA ASN A 181 0.45 -12.88 -5.08
C ASN A 181 0.34 -13.84 -3.88
N ASP A 182 -0.69 -14.68 -3.81
CA ASP A 182 -0.85 -15.72 -2.78
C ASP A 182 -0.55 -17.11 -3.35
N GLU A 183 0.70 -17.57 -3.19
CA GLU A 183 1.15 -18.86 -3.71
C GLU A 183 0.30 -20.01 -3.13
N ASN A 184 -0.31 -20.79 -4.01
CA ASN A 184 -1.23 -21.89 -3.66
C ASN A 184 -2.42 -21.46 -2.79
N CYS A 185 -2.79 -20.18 -2.79
CA CYS A 185 -3.84 -19.61 -1.93
C CYS A 185 -3.58 -19.86 -0.42
N ALA A 186 -2.31 -20.01 -0.03
CA ALA A 186 -1.94 -20.48 1.30
C ALA A 186 -2.37 -19.52 2.40
N ALA A 187 -2.16 -18.22 2.21
CA ALA A 187 -2.57 -17.20 3.18
C ALA A 187 -4.10 -17.14 3.30
N TRP A 188 -4.81 -17.19 2.16
CA TRP A 188 -6.27 -17.22 2.12
C TRP A 188 -6.85 -18.43 2.86
N ILE A 189 -6.34 -19.63 2.59
CA ILE A 189 -6.79 -20.86 3.24
C ILE A 189 -6.53 -20.79 4.75
N ALA A 190 -5.33 -20.35 5.16
CA ALA A 190 -4.99 -20.24 6.58
C ALA A 190 -5.93 -19.30 7.34
N ALA A 191 -6.32 -18.16 6.76
CA ALA A 191 -7.20 -17.19 7.39
C ALA A 191 -8.69 -17.58 7.41
N ASN A 192 -9.13 -18.43 6.47
CA ASN A 192 -10.55 -18.77 6.29
C ASN A 192 -10.89 -20.22 6.64
N ARG A 193 -9.91 -21.04 7.05
CA ARG A 193 -10.15 -22.42 7.45
C ARG A 193 -11.06 -22.46 8.67
N ASP A 194 -12.14 -23.22 8.59
CA ASP A 194 -12.96 -23.53 9.76
C ASP A 194 -12.12 -24.38 10.75
N PRO A 195 -11.87 -23.88 11.98
CA PRO A 195 -11.14 -24.63 12.98
C PRO A 195 -11.82 -25.95 13.36
N ASN A 196 -13.12 -26.11 13.08
CA ASN A 196 -13.90 -27.30 13.39
C ASN A 196 -13.95 -28.33 12.25
N ALA A 197 -13.47 -28.01 11.05
CA ALA A 197 -13.53 -28.90 9.89
C ALA A 197 -12.56 -30.11 9.97
N GLY A 198 -11.75 -30.23 11.03
CA GLY A 198 -10.76 -31.30 11.22
C GLY A 198 -11.18 -32.49 12.08
N GLY A 199 -12.41 -32.53 12.61
CA GLY A 199 -12.85 -33.57 13.57
C GLY A 199 -13.71 -34.71 13.01
N GLY A 200 -14.17 -34.64 11.75
CA GLY A 200 -15.19 -35.55 11.22
C GLY A 200 -14.70 -36.42 10.07
N GLU A 201 -14.68 -37.74 10.29
CA GLU A 201 -14.93 -38.76 9.26
C GLU A 201 -13.92 -38.94 8.11
N GLY A 202 -12.64 -39.19 8.43
CA GLY A 202 -11.68 -39.71 7.42
C GLY A 202 -10.75 -40.82 7.90
N ALA A 203 -10.32 -40.78 9.17
CA ALA A 203 -9.29 -41.69 9.67
C ALA A 203 -9.83 -43.01 10.26
N ALA A 204 -11.12 -43.09 10.61
CA ALA A 204 -11.68 -44.25 11.33
C ALA A 204 -12.05 -45.45 10.44
N ARG A 205 -12.23 -45.29 9.12
CA ARG A 205 -12.69 -46.39 8.25
C ARG A 205 -11.60 -47.33 7.74
N ARG A 206 -10.31 -47.03 7.95
CA ARG A 206 -9.20 -47.89 7.48
C ARG A 206 -8.71 -48.96 8.49
N ARG A 207 -9.24 -49.01 9.72
CA ARG A 207 -8.78 -49.97 10.75
C ARG A 207 -9.76 -51.12 11.10
N ALA A 208 -10.96 -51.19 10.52
CA ALA A 208 -12.00 -52.13 10.99
C ALA A 208 -12.32 -53.34 10.06
N GLY A 209 -11.67 -53.51 8.90
CA GLY A 209 -12.05 -54.59 7.95
C GLY A 209 -11.19 -55.86 7.96
N GLY A 210 -9.97 -55.83 8.52
CA GLY A 210 -8.98 -56.88 8.35
C GLY A 210 -8.85 -57.85 9.52
N ARG A 211 -9.92 -58.55 9.93
CA ARG A 211 -9.81 -59.78 10.75
C ARG A 211 -11.17 -60.48 10.94
N ARG A 212 -11.38 -61.57 10.19
CA ARG A 212 -12.21 -62.78 10.48
C ARG A 212 -12.28 -63.57 9.15
N ARG A 213 -12.09 -64.88 9.04
CA ARG A 213 -11.55 -65.97 9.87
C ARG A 213 -11.48 -67.12 8.83
N ARG A 214 -10.35 -67.81 8.67
CA ARG A 214 -10.30 -69.09 7.93
C ARG A 214 -10.99 -70.17 8.77
N SER A 215 -11.89 -70.92 8.16
CA SER A 215 -12.29 -72.29 8.53
C SER A 215 -11.91 -73.20 7.38
#